data_AF-A0A3D2L934-F1
#
_entry.id   AF-A0A3D2L934-F1
#
_cell.length_a   1.000
_cell.length_b   1.000
_cell.length_c   1.000
_cell.angle_alpha   90.00
_cell.angle_beta   90.00
_cell.angle_gamma   90.00
#
_symmetry.space_group_name_H-M   'P 1'
#
loop_
_entity.id
_entity.type
_entity.pdbx_description
1 polymer ?
#
loop_
_entity_poly.entity_id
_entity_poly.type
_entity_poly.pdbx_seq_one_letter_code
_entity_poly.pdbx_strand_id
1 'polypeptide(L)'
;MTEITTYETLQAALNALAPELADRAAEMEDARRLPADLAGKMAAAGAFRMMTPKTYGGLELTAREFIEGVEQIARANASAGWCSMIACTTSMNAAYMAPDMATEIYADPLTITGGVFAPMGRADVEGDGYR
;
A
#
# COMPACT_ATOMS: atom_id res chain seq x y z
N MET A 1 -1.21 16.54 11.63
CA MET A 1 -0.49 15.29 11.31
C MET A 1 0.76 15.67 10.55
N THR A 2 1.89 15.05 10.87
CA THR A 2 3.14 15.24 10.11
C THR A 2 2.91 14.80 8.67
N GLU A 3 3.35 15.61 7.72
CA GLU A 3 3.28 15.28 6.29
C GLU A 3 4.23 14.12 6.00
N ILE A 4 3.73 13.05 5.36
CA ILE A 4 4.54 11.88 5.02
C ILE A 4 5.08 12.04 3.60
N THR A 5 6.31 12.53 3.49
CA THR A 5 6.97 12.84 2.20
C THR A 5 8.36 12.22 2.07
N THR A 6 8.89 11.66 3.16
CA THR A 6 10.24 11.05 3.21
C THR A 6 10.22 9.72 3.94
N TYR A 7 11.28 8.92 3.74
CA TYR A 7 11.47 7.67 4.47
C TYR A 7 11.50 7.87 6.00
N GLU A 8 12.16 8.92 6.49
CA GLU A 8 12.21 9.22 7.93
C GLU A 8 10.81 9.52 8.51
N THR A 9 10.01 10.33 7.82
CA THR A 9 8.63 10.63 8.25
C THR A 9 7.74 9.40 8.23
N LEU A 10 7.91 8.51 7.24
CA LEU A 10 7.25 7.21 7.18
C LEU A 10 7.66 6.34 8.38
N GLN A 11 8.96 6.16 8.63
CA GLN A 11 9.44 5.34 9.74
C GLN A 11 8.89 5.82 11.09
N ALA A 12 8.85 7.13 11.32
CA ALA A 12 8.26 7.70 12.52
C ALA A 12 6.76 7.39 12.64
N ALA A 13 6.00 7.52 11.55
CA ALA A 13 4.57 7.20 11.53
C ALA A 13 4.30 5.70 11.75
N LEU A 14 5.08 4.82 11.13
CA LEU A 14 4.98 3.37 11.32
C LEU A 14 5.32 2.96 12.77
N ASN A 15 6.34 3.57 13.38
CA ASN A 15 6.66 3.36 14.80
C ASN A 15 5.52 3.77 15.73
N ALA A 16 4.85 4.89 15.43
CA ALA A 16 3.71 5.35 16.22
C ALA A 16 2.49 4.41 16.08
N LEU A 17 2.34 3.75 14.93
CA LEU A 17 1.22 2.83 14.65
C LEU A 17 1.48 1.40 15.15
N ALA A 18 2.74 1.01 15.32
CA ALA A 18 3.15 -0.34 15.69
C ALA A 18 2.45 -0.91 16.95
N PRO A 19 2.29 -0.17 18.06
CA PRO A 19 1.58 -0.69 19.22
C PRO A 19 0.13 -1.09 18.91
N GLU A 20 -0.59 -0.26 18.15
CA GLU A 20 -1.99 -0.55 17.80
C GLU A 20 -2.12 -1.77 16.87
N LEU A 21 -1.18 -1.92 15.92
CA LEU A 21 -1.12 -3.10 15.04
C LEU A 21 -0.89 -4.39 15.83
N ALA A 22 -0.06 -4.33 16.87
CA ALA A 22 0.21 -5.47 17.74
C ALA A 22 -0.99 -5.79 18.64
N ASP A 23 -1.57 -4.76 19.27
CA ASP A 23 -2.69 -4.91 20.22
C ASP A 23 -3.95 -5.50 19.55
N ARG A 24 -4.16 -5.21 18.26
CA ARG A 24 -5.33 -5.67 17.50
C ARG A 24 -5.12 -6.98 16.75
N ALA A 25 -4.01 -7.68 16.94
CA ALA A 25 -3.73 -8.93 16.24
C ALA A 25 -4.84 -9.98 16.41
N ALA A 26 -5.36 -10.17 17.64
CA ALA A 26 -6.43 -11.13 17.91
C ALA A 26 -7.74 -10.80 17.17
N GLU A 27 -8.09 -9.51 17.07
CA GLU A 27 -9.25 -9.05 16.30
C GLU A 27 -9.08 -9.38 14.81
N MET A 28 -7.88 -9.16 14.27
CA MET A 28 -7.57 -9.43 12.86
C MET A 28 -7.63 -10.93 12.52
N GLU A 29 -7.12 -11.78 13.43
CA GLU A 29 -7.16 -13.23 13.28
C GLU A 29 -8.61 -13.75 13.28
N ASP A 30 -9.44 -13.30 14.23
CA ASP A 30 -10.85 -13.70 14.31
C ASP A 30 -11.66 -13.21 13.09
N ALA A 31 -11.46 -11.94 12.71
CA ALA A 31 -12.15 -11.33 11.57
C ALA A 31 -11.61 -11.81 10.21
N ARG A 32 -10.42 -12.43 10.18
CA ARG A 32 -9.68 -12.85 8.97
C ARG A 32 -9.48 -11.72 7.96
N ARG A 33 -9.27 -10.50 8.45
CA ARG A 33 -9.04 -9.30 7.63
C ARG A 33 -8.38 -8.19 8.42
N LEU A 34 -7.75 -7.25 7.73
CA LEU A 34 -7.35 -5.96 8.28
C LEU A 34 -8.62 -5.09 8.50
N PRO A 35 -8.87 -4.58 9.72
CA PRO A 35 -9.95 -3.64 9.98
C PRO A 35 -9.82 -2.38 9.10
N ALA A 36 -10.95 -1.87 8.63
CA ALA A 36 -10.97 -0.75 7.68
C ALA A 36 -10.41 0.54 8.30
N ASP A 37 -10.65 0.76 9.59
CA ASP A 37 -10.11 1.92 10.30
C ASP A 37 -8.58 1.83 10.45
N LEU A 38 -8.05 0.63 10.72
CA LEU A 38 -6.61 0.38 10.80
C LEU A 38 -5.95 0.52 9.43
N ALA A 39 -6.58 0.03 8.37
CA ALA A 39 -6.15 0.27 6.99
C ALA A 39 -6.12 1.77 6.68
N GLY A 40 -7.13 2.55 7.09
CA GLY A 40 -7.11 4.01 6.93
C GLY A 40 -5.93 4.68 7.65
N LYS A 41 -5.61 4.25 8.88
CA LYS A 41 -4.45 4.75 9.63
C LYS A 41 -3.13 4.38 8.95
N MET A 42 -3.01 3.15 8.43
CA MET A 42 -1.85 2.70 7.66
C MET A 42 -1.67 3.50 6.36
N ALA A 43 -2.76 3.78 5.64
CA ALA A 43 -2.74 4.62 4.44
C ALA A 43 -2.25 6.03 4.75
N ALA A 44 -2.80 6.64 5.81
CA ALA A 44 -2.37 7.95 6.29
C ALA A 44 -0.89 7.97 6.72
N ALA A 45 -0.39 6.86 7.28
CA ALA A 45 1.02 6.68 7.63
C ALA A 45 1.94 6.47 6.40
N GLY A 46 1.39 6.30 5.19
CA GLY A 46 2.15 6.08 3.96
C GLY A 46 2.48 4.61 3.66
N ALA A 47 1.94 3.67 4.44
CA ALA A 47 2.27 2.24 4.38
C ALA A 47 1.88 1.53 3.07
N PHE A 48 1.02 2.15 2.25
CA PHE A 48 0.54 1.57 0.98
C PHE A 48 1.08 2.28 -0.27
N ARG A 49 1.84 3.37 -0.10
CA ARG A 49 2.34 4.21 -1.20
C ARG A 49 3.86 4.38 -1.20
N MET A 50 4.58 3.45 -0.57
CA MET A 50 6.05 3.45 -0.50
C MET A 50 6.69 3.42 -1.89
N MET A 51 6.11 2.67 -2.83
CA MET A 51 6.63 2.48 -4.19
C MET A 51 5.86 3.27 -5.26
N THR A 52 4.82 4.01 -4.87
CA THR A 52 4.09 4.86 -5.80
C THR A 52 4.98 6.04 -6.23
N PRO A 53 5.02 6.41 -7.53
CA PRO A 53 5.77 7.58 -7.99
C PRO A 53 5.38 8.88 -7.28
N LYS A 54 6.35 9.78 -7.07
CA LYS A 54 6.12 11.08 -6.41
C LYS A 54 5.16 11.98 -7.17
N THR A 55 5.14 11.89 -8.50
CA THR A 55 4.19 12.61 -9.36
C THR A 55 2.73 12.31 -9.01
N TYR A 56 2.46 11.14 -8.42
CA TYR A 56 1.13 10.72 -7.97
C TYR A 56 1.00 10.76 -6.44
N GLY A 57 1.81 11.55 -5.73
CA GLY A 57 1.73 11.68 -4.27
C GLY A 57 2.27 10.49 -3.48
N GLY A 58 3.04 9.61 -4.14
CA GLY A 58 3.77 8.52 -3.51
C GLY A 58 5.11 8.93 -2.89
N LEU A 59 5.81 7.97 -2.30
CA LEU A 59 7.12 8.20 -1.68
C LEU A 59 8.30 7.86 -2.62
N GLU A 60 8.07 7.03 -3.63
CA GLU A 60 9.07 6.58 -4.60
C GLU A 60 10.37 6.12 -3.91
N LEU A 61 10.21 5.27 -2.88
CA LEU A 61 11.31 4.76 -2.07
C LEU A 61 12.17 3.77 -2.85
N THR A 62 13.43 3.65 -2.42
CA THR A 62 14.32 2.61 -2.91
C THR A 62 13.85 1.22 -2.47
N ALA A 63 14.29 0.17 -3.18
CA ALA A 63 13.98 -1.21 -2.80
C ALA A 63 14.39 -1.55 -1.36
N ARG A 64 15.52 -1.01 -0.89
CA ARG A 64 15.98 -1.19 0.48
C ARG A 64 15.00 -0.57 1.49
N GLU A 65 14.67 0.71 1.30
CA GLU A 65 13.76 1.43 2.20
C GLU A 65 12.36 0.81 2.21
N PHE A 66 11.88 0.34 1.06
CA PHE A 66 10.64 -0.41 0.96
C PHE A 66 10.67 -1.71 1.78
N ILE A 67 11.71 -2.54 1.63
CA ILE A 67 11.86 -3.79 2.39
C ILE A 67 11.90 -3.49 3.90
N GLU A 68 12.72 -2.52 4.30
CA GLU A 68 12.84 -2.12 5.72
C GLU A 68 11.51 -1.59 6.28
N GLY A 69 10.75 -0.81 5.50
CA GLY A 69 9.42 -0.33 5.89
C GLY A 69 8.40 -1.48 6.05
N VAL A 70 8.39 -2.44 5.12
CA VAL A 70 7.54 -3.65 5.24
C VAL A 70 7.95 -4.48 6.46
N GLU A 71 9.24 -4.68 6.70
CA GLU A 71 9.75 -5.37 7.88
C GLU A 71 9.30 -4.68 9.18
N GLN A 72 9.35 -3.35 9.23
CA GLN A 72 8.93 -2.58 10.39
C GLN A 72 7.45 -2.82 10.73
N ILE A 73 6.58 -2.84 9.71
CA ILE A 73 5.16 -3.17 9.89
C ILE A 73 4.99 -4.63 10.31
N ALA A 74 5.69 -5.55 9.64
CA ALA A 74 5.58 -6.99 9.87
C ALA A 74 6.03 -7.41 11.28
N ARG A 75 6.99 -6.70 11.89
CA ARG A 75 7.41 -6.91 13.28
C ARG A 75 6.28 -6.63 14.28
N ALA A 76 5.38 -5.70 13.96
CA ALA A 76 4.19 -5.43 14.77
C ALA A 76 3.04 -6.39 14.41
N ASN A 77 2.79 -6.59 13.11
CA ASN A 77 1.76 -7.50 12.61
C ASN A 77 2.12 -8.01 11.20
N ALA A 78 2.34 -9.32 11.07
CA ALA A 78 2.76 -9.93 9.80
C ALA A 78 1.73 -9.79 8.67
N SER A 79 0.44 -9.94 8.98
CA SER A 79 -0.66 -9.81 8.01
C SER A 79 -0.77 -8.37 7.47
N ALA A 80 -0.61 -7.36 8.34
CA ALA A 80 -0.55 -5.96 7.93
C ALA A 80 0.66 -5.68 7.02
N GLY A 81 1.84 -6.21 7.36
CA GLY A 81 3.03 -6.11 6.52
C GLY A 81 2.83 -6.74 5.14
N TRP A 82 2.16 -7.89 5.08
CA TRP A 82 1.79 -8.54 3.83
C TRP A 82 0.83 -7.70 2.98
N CYS A 83 -0.21 -7.11 3.59
CA CYS A 83 -1.11 -6.18 2.90
C CYS A 83 -0.36 -4.96 2.34
N SER A 84 0.57 -4.38 3.10
CA SER A 84 1.41 -3.26 2.66
C SER A 84 2.29 -3.63 1.47
N MET A 85 2.90 -4.82 1.50
CA MET A 85 3.72 -5.34 0.41
C MET A 85 2.89 -5.49 -0.88
N ILE A 86 1.70 -6.08 -0.81
CA ILE A 86 0.80 -6.23 -1.98
C ILE A 86 0.44 -4.86 -2.55
N ALA A 87 0.02 -3.91 -1.71
CA ALA A 87 -0.38 -2.60 -2.20
C ALA A 87 0.78 -1.85 -2.86
N CYS A 88 1.96 -1.86 -2.25
CA CYS A 88 3.13 -1.17 -2.80
C CYS A 88 3.56 -1.77 -4.14
N THR A 89 3.66 -3.10 -4.22
CA THR A 89 4.03 -3.79 -5.48
C THR A 89 2.98 -3.62 -6.57
N THR A 90 1.69 -3.51 -6.20
CA THR A 90 0.61 -3.17 -7.14
C THR A 90 0.72 -1.74 -7.63
N SER A 91 0.95 -0.78 -6.73
CA SER A 91 1.05 0.65 -7.04
C SER A 91 2.27 1.00 -7.92
N MET A 92 3.31 0.16 -7.91
CA MET A 92 4.47 0.29 -8.81
C MET A 92 4.05 0.27 -10.29
N ASN A 93 2.92 -0.36 -10.64
CA ASN A 93 2.39 -0.34 -12.01
C ASN A 93 2.05 1.07 -12.50
N ALA A 94 1.82 2.05 -11.60
CA ALA A 94 1.56 3.44 -11.96
C ALA A 94 2.69 4.05 -12.82
N ALA A 95 3.92 3.57 -12.68
CA ALA A 95 5.06 4.00 -13.49
C ALA A 95 4.98 3.53 -14.96
N TYR A 96 4.12 2.55 -15.26
CA TYR A 96 3.99 1.93 -16.58
C TYR A 96 2.61 2.18 -17.23
N MET A 97 1.72 2.86 -16.51
CA MET A 97 0.39 3.24 -17.01
C MET A 97 0.45 4.54 -17.82
N ALA A 98 -0.57 4.77 -18.65
CA ALA A 98 -0.80 6.09 -19.21
C ALA A 98 -0.97 7.13 -18.08
N PRO A 99 -0.39 8.34 -18.16
CA PRO A 99 -0.39 9.29 -17.05
C PRO A 99 -1.77 9.66 -16.52
N ASP A 100 -2.76 9.84 -17.40
CA ASP A 100 -4.12 10.19 -17.00
C ASP A 100 -4.78 9.05 -16.20
N MET A 101 -4.56 7.79 -16.61
CA MET A 101 -5.04 6.60 -15.90
C MET A 101 -4.36 6.42 -14.55
N ALA A 102 -3.04 6.64 -14.49
CA ALA A 102 -2.29 6.57 -13.24
C ALA A 102 -2.76 7.65 -12.25
N THR A 103 -3.02 8.86 -12.76
CA THR A 103 -3.54 9.98 -11.96
C THR A 103 -4.92 9.65 -11.40
N GLU A 104 -5.82 9.13 -12.23
CA GLU A 104 -7.19 8.75 -11.80
C GLU A 104 -7.16 7.77 -10.61
N ILE A 105 -6.24 6.82 -10.60
CA ILE A 105 -6.16 5.79 -9.57
C ILE A 105 -5.38 6.28 -8.33
N TYR A 106 -4.22 6.90 -8.54
CA TYR A 106 -3.22 7.07 -7.48
C TYR A 106 -3.07 8.51 -6.95
N ALA A 107 -3.77 9.50 -7.50
CA ALA A 107 -3.64 10.88 -7.02
C ALA A 107 -4.11 11.07 -5.57
N ASP A 108 -4.98 10.20 -5.05
CA ASP A 108 -5.34 10.18 -3.64
C ASP A 108 -4.26 9.42 -2.83
N PRO A 109 -3.56 10.08 -1.90
CA PRO A 109 -2.55 9.45 -1.06
C PRO A 109 -3.10 8.36 -0.12
N LEU A 110 -4.42 8.26 0.02
CA LEU A 110 -5.11 7.22 0.79
C LEU A 110 -5.53 6.02 -0.07
N THR A 111 -5.31 6.04 -1.38
CA THR A 111 -5.60 4.90 -2.26
C THR A 111 -4.88 3.65 -1.78
N ILE A 112 -5.62 2.56 -1.66
CA ILE A 112 -5.11 1.21 -1.38
C ILE A 112 -5.49 0.32 -2.56
N THR A 113 -4.52 -0.11 -3.34
CA THR A 113 -4.74 -1.08 -4.42
C THR A 113 -4.34 -2.48 -3.98
N GLY A 114 -5.00 -3.49 -4.54
CA GLY A 114 -4.63 -4.90 -4.41
C GLY A 114 -4.35 -5.48 -5.79
N GLY A 115 -3.41 -6.43 -5.87
CA GLY A 115 -3.00 -7.02 -7.13
C GLY A 115 -2.77 -8.52 -7.00
N VAL A 116 -3.07 -9.23 -8.08
CA VAL A 116 -2.78 -10.66 -8.25
C VAL A 116 -2.22 -10.86 -9.65
N PHE A 117 -1.05 -11.49 -9.76
CA PHE A 117 -0.38 -11.73 -11.04
C PHE A 117 -0.75 -13.08 -11.66
N ALA A 118 -1.45 -13.96 -10.93
CA ALA A 118 -1.92 -15.23 -11.48
C ALA A 118 -2.96 -14.97 -12.58
N PRO A 119 -2.70 -15.37 -13.85
CA PRO A 119 -3.55 -15.04 -14.98
C PRO A 119 -4.74 -16.01 -15.07
N MET A 120 -5.61 -15.99 -14.04
CA MET A 120 -6.75 -16.89 -13.92
C MET A 120 -8.02 -16.36 -14.61
N GLY A 121 -8.02 -15.09 -15.02
CA GLY A 121 -9.11 -14.47 -15.76
C GLY A 121 -9.02 -14.73 -17.26
N ARG A 122 -10.17 -14.63 -17.94
CA ARG A 122 -10.26 -14.57 -19.40
C ARG A 122 -10.75 -13.18 -19.77
N ALA A 123 -10.11 -12.58 -20.76
CA ALA A 123 -10.52 -11.32 -21.36
C ALA A 123 -10.80 -11.57 -22.84
N ASP A 124 -12.03 -11.29 -23.30
CA ASP A 124 -12.40 -11.35 -24.71
C ASP A 124 -12.35 -9.93 -25.30
N VAL A 125 -11.75 -9.78 -26.49
CA VAL A 125 -11.65 -8.47 -27.16
C VAL A 125 -13.05 -7.99 -27.55
N GLU A 126 -13.40 -6.78 -27.12
CA GLU A 126 -14.68 -6.14 -27.43
C GLU A 126 -14.42 -4.69 -27.85
N GLY A 127 -14.47 -4.43 -29.17
CA GLY A 127 -14.20 -3.10 -29.73
C GLY A 127 -12.75 -2.66 -29.50
N ASP A 128 -12.57 -1.52 -28.82
CA ASP A 128 -11.29 -0.97 -28.37
C ASP A 128 -10.90 -1.43 -26.95
N GLY A 129 -11.70 -2.32 -26.33
CA GLY A 129 -11.49 -2.81 -24.97
C GLY A 129 -11.61 -4.33 -24.83
N TYR A 130 -11.94 -4.76 -23.60
CA TYR A 130 -12.03 -6.17 -23.21
C TYR A 130 -13.22 -6.40 -22.27
N ARG A 131 -13.75 -7.63 -22.27
CA ARG A 131 -14.78 -8.12 -21.35
C ARG A 131 -14.32 -9.34 -20.57
#